data_AF-A0A2N6U205-F1
#
_entry.id   AF-A0A2N6U205-F1
#
_cell.length_a   1.000
_cell.length_b   1.000
_cell.length_c   1.000
_cell.angle_alpha   90.00
_cell.angle_beta   90.00
_cell.angle_gamma   90.00
#
_symmetry.space_group_name_H-M   'P 1'
#
loop_
_entity.id
_entity.type
_entity.pdbx_description
1 polymer ?
#
loop_
_entity_poly.entity_id
_entity_poly.type
_entity_poly.pdbx_seq_one_letter_code
_entity_poly.pdbx_strand_id
1 'polypeptide(L)'
;MLLLGGCLGILALALFTAASSPVALLVIWAALGWYRHGRIGPPLVEFPPEEISAQLRERLRLIGLEHAAVLGTLVLTGVITMLRGIEMTHPAGLLGLSADPGEPPWRVLLLSVLFTGANLVLTALTVGGDCTVRRPAGSMALLSILMTALWGIALAAVLLLPVLLIDEPVAGTVPILLAAAAFTITLALLPAWIRSWSREAHTERELELELQRALKHP
;
A
#
# COMPACT_ATOMS: atom_id res chain seq x y z
N MET A 1 -9.29 15.74 7.20
CA MET A 1 -8.48 16.63 8.08
C MET A 1 -7.36 15.89 8.82
N LEU A 2 -7.58 14.70 9.41
CA LEU A 2 -6.53 13.93 10.12
C LEU A 2 -5.32 13.54 9.25
N LEU A 3 -5.51 13.27 7.96
CA LEU A 3 -4.42 12.83 7.09
C LEU A 3 -3.39 13.91 6.77
N LEU A 4 -3.88 15.12 6.45
CA LEU A 4 -3.02 16.26 6.17
C LEU A 4 -2.23 16.65 7.42
N GLY A 5 -2.87 16.63 8.60
CA GLY A 5 -2.19 16.85 9.88
C GLY A 5 -1.13 15.78 10.19
N GLY A 6 -1.42 14.51 9.93
CA GLY A 6 -0.45 13.41 10.10
C GLY A 6 0.73 13.47 9.14
N CYS A 7 0.48 13.76 7.85
CA CYS A 7 1.54 13.92 6.86
C CYS A 7 2.41 15.15 7.15
N LEU A 8 1.80 16.29 7.52
CA LEU A 8 2.51 17.50 7.93
C LEU A 8 3.32 17.29 9.21
N GLY A 9 2.75 16.59 10.19
CA GLY A 9 3.43 16.26 11.45
C GLY A 9 4.64 15.36 11.23
N ILE A 10 4.53 14.36 10.34
CA ILE A 10 5.66 13.48 10.00
C ILE A 10 6.68 14.19 9.13
N LEU A 11 6.26 15.08 8.22
CA LEU A 11 7.17 15.95 7.48
C LEU A 11 7.97 16.86 8.44
N ALA A 12 7.29 17.46 9.42
CA ALA A 12 7.92 18.29 10.46
C ALA A 12 8.84 17.47 11.38
N LEU A 13 8.44 16.25 11.77
CA LEU A 13 9.27 15.39 12.60
C LEU A 13 10.51 14.90 11.84
N ALA A 14 10.38 14.53 10.57
CA ALA A 14 11.51 14.17 9.71
C ALA A 14 12.46 15.37 9.51
N LEU A 15 11.92 16.58 9.36
CA LEU A 15 12.67 17.83 9.32
C LEU A 15 13.44 18.11 10.63
N PHE A 16 12.94 17.66 11.78
CA PHE A 16 13.57 17.93 13.09
C PHE A 16 14.52 16.81 13.55
N THR A 17 14.20 15.56 13.26
CA THR A 17 14.85 14.39 13.90
C THR A 17 15.77 13.61 12.97
N ALA A 18 15.69 13.82 11.66
CA ALA A 18 16.42 13.03 10.65
C ALA A 18 16.23 11.49 10.76
N ALA A 19 15.25 11.03 11.54
CA ALA A 19 14.99 9.62 11.76
C ALA A 19 14.12 9.03 10.64
N SER A 20 14.42 7.80 10.20
CA SER A 20 13.60 7.03 9.25
C SER A 20 12.36 6.38 9.89
N SER A 21 12.36 6.22 11.21
CA SER A 21 11.25 5.71 12.05
C SER A 21 9.85 6.30 11.75
N PRO A 22 9.67 7.63 11.60
CA PRO A 22 8.37 8.21 11.28
C PRO A 22 7.83 7.87 9.89
N VAL A 23 8.68 7.44 8.95
CA VAL A 23 8.24 7.01 7.61
C VAL A 23 7.55 5.65 7.69
N ALA A 24 8.04 4.73 8.53
CA ALA A 24 7.38 3.44 8.76
C ALA A 24 5.95 3.60 9.30
N LEU A 25 5.71 4.61 10.14
CA LEU A 25 4.38 4.93 10.66
C LEU A 25 3.42 5.38 9.54
N LEU A 26 3.90 6.12 8.53
CA LEU A 26 3.08 6.48 7.36
C LEU A 26 2.70 5.26 6.52
N VAL A 27 3.61 4.30 6.35
CA VAL A 27 3.34 3.07 5.59
C VAL A 27 2.28 2.24 6.31
N ILE A 28 2.39 2.09 7.64
CA ILE A 28 1.36 1.43 8.46
C ILE A 28 0.02 2.18 8.37
N TRP A 29 0.05 3.51 8.41
CA TRP A 29 -1.16 4.33 8.28
C TRP A 29 -1.84 4.17 6.91
N ALA A 30 -1.06 4.09 5.82
CA ALA A 30 -1.53 3.83 4.47
C ALA A 30 -2.10 2.42 4.33
N ALA A 31 -1.42 1.41 4.88
CA ALA A 31 -1.90 0.02 4.91
C ALA A 31 -3.26 -0.10 5.61
N LEU A 32 -3.45 0.63 6.71
CA LEU A 32 -4.73 0.71 7.42
C LEU A 32 -5.80 1.54 6.70
N GLY A 33 -5.48 2.20 5.58
CA GLY A 33 -6.41 2.98 4.79
C GLY A 33 -7.62 2.16 4.34
N TRP A 34 -7.41 0.91 3.93
CA TRP A 34 -8.47 -0.01 3.51
C TRP A 34 -9.43 -0.34 4.65
N TYR A 35 -8.91 -0.63 5.84
CA TYR A 35 -9.73 -0.87 7.03
C TYR A 35 -10.49 0.38 7.46
N ARG A 36 -9.83 1.55 7.49
CA ARG A 36 -10.43 2.82 7.91
C ARG A 36 -11.57 3.23 6.97
N HIS A 37 -11.32 3.22 5.66
CA HIS A 37 -12.33 3.59 4.66
C HIS A 37 -13.41 2.53 4.50
N GLY A 38 -13.09 1.25 4.70
CA GLY A 38 -14.06 0.16 4.73
C GLY A 38 -15.07 0.25 5.89
N ARG A 39 -14.69 0.88 7.01
CA ARG A 39 -15.61 1.15 8.13
C ARG A 39 -16.47 2.39 7.94
N ILE A 40 -16.12 3.26 7.00
CA ILE A 40 -16.85 4.51 6.75
C ILE A 40 -18.00 4.21 5.79
N GLY A 41 -19.21 4.21 6.34
CA GLY A 41 -20.43 3.93 5.60
C GLY A 41 -20.81 2.44 5.56
N PRO A 42 -21.88 2.10 4.83
CA PRO A 42 -22.34 0.71 4.69
C PRO A 42 -21.41 -0.11 3.78
N PRO A 43 -21.33 -1.44 3.93
CA PRO A 43 -20.58 -2.31 3.02
C PRO A 43 -21.12 -2.23 1.57
N LEU A 44 -20.28 -2.53 0.56
CA LEU A 44 -20.67 -2.42 -0.85
C LEU A 44 -21.88 -3.29 -1.20
N VAL A 45 -22.04 -4.44 -0.55
CA VAL A 45 -23.18 -5.36 -0.74
C VAL A 45 -24.53 -4.72 -0.39
N GLU A 46 -24.56 -3.69 0.47
CA GLU A 46 -25.81 -3.02 0.85
C GLU A 46 -26.30 -2.01 -0.21
N PHE A 47 -25.46 -1.62 -1.16
CA PHE A 47 -25.80 -0.68 -2.22
C PHE A 47 -26.55 -1.36 -3.38
N PRO A 48 -27.37 -0.60 -4.14
CA PRO A 48 -27.96 -1.11 -5.37
C PRO A 48 -26.86 -1.40 -6.42
N PRO A 49 -27.07 -2.40 -7.30
CA PRO A 49 -26.05 -2.87 -8.22
C PRO A 49 -25.52 -1.75 -9.13
N GLU A 50 -26.38 -0.85 -9.60
CA GLU A 50 -25.97 0.31 -10.40
C GLU A 50 -24.96 1.24 -9.69
N GLU A 51 -24.96 1.28 -8.35
CA GLU A 51 -24.11 2.19 -7.57
C GLU A 51 -22.81 1.53 -7.07
N ILE A 52 -22.71 0.20 -7.01
CA ILE A 52 -21.54 -0.53 -6.48
C ILE A 52 -20.24 -0.06 -7.13
N SER A 53 -20.24 0.05 -8.47
CA SER A 53 -19.04 0.45 -9.22
C SER A 53 -18.64 1.91 -8.96
N ALA A 54 -19.60 2.80 -8.72
CA ALA A 54 -19.37 4.20 -8.41
C ALA A 54 -18.83 4.36 -6.98
N GLN A 55 -19.46 3.68 -6.01
CA GLN A 55 -19.03 3.67 -4.61
C GLN A 55 -17.65 3.06 -4.43
N LEU A 56 -17.36 1.95 -5.12
CA LEU A 56 -16.02 1.35 -5.12
C LEU A 56 -14.99 2.34 -5.69
N ARG A 57 -15.29 3.01 -6.81
CA ARG A 57 -14.40 4.01 -7.41
C ARG A 57 -14.14 5.19 -6.48
N GLU A 58 -15.15 5.65 -5.77
CA GLU A 58 -15.02 6.75 -4.80
C GLU A 58 -14.11 6.35 -3.63
N ARG A 59 -14.32 5.17 -3.04
CA ARG A 59 -13.44 4.63 -1.98
C ARG A 59 -12.01 4.46 -2.45
N LEU A 60 -11.83 3.87 -3.63
CA LEU A 60 -10.50 3.70 -4.24
C LEU A 60 -9.83 5.05 -4.51
N ARG A 61 -10.59 6.08 -4.89
CA ARG A 61 -10.08 7.44 -5.08
C ARG A 61 -9.57 8.03 -3.76
N LEU A 62 -10.34 7.89 -2.67
CA LEU A 62 -9.92 8.38 -1.35
C LEU A 62 -8.67 7.65 -0.87
N ILE A 63 -8.66 6.32 -0.93
CA ILE A 63 -7.52 5.50 -0.53
C ILE A 63 -6.29 5.84 -1.39
N GLY A 64 -6.49 5.96 -2.71
CA GLY A 64 -5.44 6.33 -3.65
C GLY A 64 -4.83 7.72 -3.36
N LEU A 65 -5.66 8.70 -2.99
CA LEU A 65 -5.18 10.01 -2.56
C LEU A 65 -4.35 9.93 -1.27
N GLU A 66 -4.76 9.10 -0.30
CA GLU A 66 -3.96 8.88 0.91
C GLU A 66 -2.61 8.23 0.61
N HIS A 67 -2.60 7.20 -0.26
CA HIS A 67 -1.38 6.52 -0.67
C HIS A 67 -0.45 7.46 -1.43
N ALA A 68 -1.00 8.28 -2.34
CA ALA A 68 -0.24 9.30 -3.06
C ALA A 68 0.35 10.35 -2.11
N ALA A 69 -0.39 10.78 -1.09
CA ALA A 69 0.11 11.70 -0.07
C ALA A 69 1.26 11.08 0.74
N VAL A 70 1.16 9.80 1.11
CA VAL A 70 2.22 9.07 1.81
C VAL A 70 3.47 8.91 0.96
N LEU A 71 3.32 8.46 -0.30
CA LEU A 71 4.44 8.34 -1.23
C LEU A 71 5.07 9.71 -1.53
N GLY A 72 4.26 10.76 -1.72
CA GLY A 72 4.74 12.12 -1.91
C GLY A 72 5.49 12.66 -0.70
N THR A 73 5.02 12.34 0.52
CA THR A 73 5.72 12.68 1.77
C THR A 73 7.05 11.94 1.85
N LEU A 74 7.10 10.66 1.49
CA LEU A 74 8.32 9.86 1.46
C LEU A 74 9.34 10.43 0.47
N VAL A 75 8.90 10.82 -0.73
CA VAL A 75 9.73 11.53 -1.72
C VAL A 75 10.26 12.83 -1.16
N LEU A 76 9.39 13.67 -0.60
CA LEU A 76 9.76 15.00 -0.10
C LEU A 76 10.73 14.92 1.08
N THR A 77 10.49 14.01 2.03
CA THR A 77 11.41 13.72 3.13
C THR A 77 12.76 13.26 2.59
N GLY A 78 12.78 12.33 1.63
CA GLY A 78 14.01 11.86 1.00
C GLY A 78 14.81 13.00 0.37
N VAL A 79 14.16 13.87 -0.41
CA VAL A 79 14.78 15.05 -1.04
C VAL A 79 15.34 16.01 0.01
N ILE A 80 14.60 16.30 1.07
CA ILE A 80 15.04 17.19 2.15
C ILE A 80 16.28 16.61 2.86
N THR A 81 16.28 15.31 3.15
CA THR A 81 17.43 14.63 3.77
C THR A 81 18.67 14.71 2.87
N MET A 82 18.50 14.51 1.56
CA MET A 82 19.59 14.69 0.58
C MET A 82 20.14 16.11 0.55
N LEU A 83 19.26 17.11 0.48
CA LEU A 83 19.66 18.52 0.44
C LEU A 83 20.41 18.96 1.70
N ARG A 84 20.14 18.31 2.84
CA ARG A 84 20.81 18.59 4.12
C ARG A 84 22.13 17.83 4.30
N GLY A 85 22.54 17.00 3.34
CA GLY A 85 23.75 16.20 3.44
C GLY A 85 23.73 15.22 4.62
N ILE A 86 22.54 14.90 5.13
CA ILE A 86 22.39 13.90 6.19
C ILE A 86 22.56 12.55 5.50
N GLU A 87 23.63 11.84 5.86
CA GLU A 87 23.75 10.43 5.47
C GLU A 87 22.48 9.72 5.92
N MET A 88 21.85 8.96 5.03
CA MET A 88 20.76 8.06 5.41
C MET A 88 21.34 6.89 6.22
N THR A 89 21.94 7.20 7.37
CA THR A 89 22.43 6.23 8.34
C THR A 89 21.22 5.47 8.86
N HIS A 90 21.23 4.15 8.63
CA HIS A 90 20.27 3.10 9.01
C HIS A 90 19.29 3.45 10.16
N PRO A 91 18.03 2.95 10.17
CA PRO A 91 17.60 1.70 9.53
C PRO A 91 16.42 1.87 8.57
N ALA A 92 16.45 1.12 7.48
CA ALA A 92 15.25 0.81 6.72
C ALA A 92 14.91 -0.66 7.00
N GLY A 93 14.52 -0.95 8.24
CA GLY A 93 14.02 -2.28 8.60
C GLY A 93 12.68 -2.51 7.92
N LEU A 94 12.47 -3.69 7.31
CA LEU A 94 11.24 -4.28 6.74
C LEU A 94 10.35 -3.44 5.77
N LEU A 95 10.47 -2.11 5.77
CA LEU A 95 9.57 -1.14 5.14
C LEU A 95 10.32 -0.08 4.30
N GLY A 96 11.64 -0.24 4.12
CA GLY A 96 12.44 0.59 3.22
C GLY A 96 13.77 -0.10 2.90
N LEU A 97 14.56 0.49 2.01
CA LEU A 97 15.86 -0.04 1.60
C LEU A 97 16.99 0.81 2.20
N SER A 98 18.03 0.17 2.73
CA SER A 98 19.24 0.86 3.18
C SER A 98 20.20 1.07 2.01
N ALA A 99 20.92 2.19 2.02
CA ALA A 99 21.97 2.48 1.06
C ALA A 99 23.29 1.83 1.46
N ASP A 100 24.04 1.31 0.50
CA ASP A 100 25.47 1.05 0.70
C ASP A 100 26.26 2.38 0.71
N PRO A 101 27.38 2.46 1.44
CA PRO A 101 28.26 3.63 1.43
C PRO A 101 28.75 3.92 0.01
N GLY A 102 28.42 5.09 -0.52
CA GLY A 102 28.84 5.54 -1.86
C GLY A 102 27.80 5.41 -2.98
N GLU A 103 26.61 4.87 -2.71
CA GLU A 103 25.53 4.87 -3.70
C GLU A 103 24.92 6.28 -3.92
N PRO A 104 24.47 6.59 -5.15
CA PRO A 104 23.76 7.84 -5.42
C PRO A 104 22.46 7.89 -4.62
N PRO A 105 22.22 8.94 -3.82
CA PRO A 105 21.08 8.95 -2.89
C PRO A 105 19.72 8.92 -3.61
N TRP A 106 19.63 9.44 -4.84
CA TRP A 106 18.42 9.37 -5.64
C TRP A 106 17.99 7.93 -6.00
N ARG A 107 18.94 6.99 -6.09
CA ARG A 107 18.64 5.56 -6.36
C ARG A 107 17.95 4.92 -5.18
N VAL A 108 18.46 5.17 -3.98
CA VAL A 108 17.91 4.68 -2.70
C VAL A 108 16.48 5.19 -2.50
N LEU A 109 16.24 6.46 -2.83
CA LEU A 109 14.92 7.06 -2.78
C LEU A 109 13.96 6.40 -3.78
N LEU A 110 14.38 6.27 -5.05
CA LEU A 110 13.56 5.65 -6.09
C LEU A 110 13.18 4.20 -5.72
N LEU A 111 14.15 3.41 -5.27
CA LEU A 111 13.95 2.05 -4.82
C LEU A 111 13.01 1.98 -3.62
N SER A 112 13.16 2.87 -2.64
CA SER A 112 12.28 2.92 -1.47
C SER A 112 10.84 3.27 -1.83
N VAL A 113 10.64 4.21 -2.78
CA VAL A 113 9.32 4.57 -3.29
C VAL A 113 8.68 3.40 -4.06
N LEU A 114 9.43 2.76 -4.96
CA LEU A 114 8.94 1.61 -5.72
C LEU A 114 8.59 0.42 -4.80
N PHE A 115 9.46 0.12 -3.84
CA PHE A 115 9.25 -0.94 -2.86
C PHE A 115 8.01 -0.68 -2.00
N THR A 116 7.91 0.54 -1.44
CA THR A 116 6.77 0.93 -0.59
C THR A 116 5.48 0.93 -1.40
N GLY A 117 5.50 1.46 -2.62
CA GLY A 117 4.37 1.45 -3.53
C GLY A 117 3.91 0.02 -3.84
N ALA A 118 4.84 -0.87 -4.23
CA ALA A 118 4.54 -2.26 -4.53
C ALA A 118 3.96 -2.98 -3.30
N ASN A 119 4.55 -2.78 -2.12
CA ASN A 119 4.07 -3.38 -0.87
C ASN A 119 2.63 -2.95 -0.54
N LEU A 120 2.33 -1.66 -0.66
CA LEU A 120 0.97 -1.15 -0.42
C LEU A 120 -0.04 -1.69 -1.43
N VAL A 121 0.34 -1.83 -2.71
CA VAL A 121 -0.55 -2.40 -3.72
C VAL A 121 -0.76 -3.90 -3.48
N LEU A 122 0.28 -4.67 -3.15
CA LEU A 122 0.13 -6.09 -2.84
C LEU A 122 -0.74 -6.32 -1.60
N THR A 123 -0.55 -5.49 -0.58
CA THR A 123 -1.42 -5.47 0.60
C THR A 123 -2.87 -5.20 0.18
N ALA A 124 -3.11 -4.16 -0.63
CA ALA A 124 -4.43 -3.84 -1.16
C ALA A 124 -5.07 -5.01 -1.93
N LEU A 125 -4.29 -5.75 -2.73
CA LEU A 125 -4.79 -6.90 -3.47
C LEU A 125 -5.24 -8.03 -2.53
N THR A 126 -4.55 -8.23 -1.42
CA THR A 126 -4.88 -9.31 -0.46
C THR A 126 -6.03 -8.99 0.49
N VAL A 127 -6.10 -7.76 1.03
CA VAL A 127 -7.09 -7.42 2.07
C VAL A 127 -8.10 -6.36 1.63
N GLY A 128 -7.87 -5.67 0.50
CA GLY A 128 -8.69 -4.56 0.04
C GLY A 128 -10.09 -5.00 -0.39
N GLY A 129 -10.22 -6.16 -1.04
CA GLY A 129 -11.52 -6.75 -1.41
C GLY A 129 -12.42 -6.94 -0.20
N ASP A 130 -11.93 -7.69 0.79
CA ASP A 130 -12.69 -7.96 2.02
C ASP A 130 -13.06 -6.69 2.79
N CYS A 131 -12.14 -5.71 2.85
CA CYS A 131 -12.40 -4.44 3.52
C CYS A 131 -13.38 -3.53 2.78
N THR A 132 -13.57 -3.73 1.47
CA THR A 132 -14.46 -2.89 0.65
C THR A 132 -15.82 -3.53 0.41
N VAL A 133 -15.86 -4.84 0.13
CA VAL A 133 -17.07 -5.62 -0.12
C VAL A 133 -17.89 -5.80 1.15
N ARG A 134 -17.22 -6.14 2.26
CA ARG A 134 -17.86 -6.47 3.55
C ARG A 134 -17.50 -5.46 4.62
N ARG A 135 -18.24 -5.48 5.73
CA ARG A 135 -17.92 -4.66 6.90
C ARG A 135 -16.69 -5.26 7.60
N PRO A 136 -15.55 -4.56 7.64
CA PRO A 136 -14.33 -5.15 8.16
C PRO A 136 -14.40 -5.32 9.68
N ALA A 137 -14.09 -6.54 10.14
CA ALA A 137 -13.92 -6.84 11.56
C ALA A 137 -12.62 -6.21 12.11
N GLY A 138 -12.52 -6.06 13.43
CA GLY A 138 -11.31 -5.53 14.07
C GLY A 138 -10.04 -6.33 13.74
N SER A 139 -10.16 -7.63 13.49
CA SER A 139 -9.07 -8.53 13.06
C SER A 139 -8.49 -8.16 11.69
N MET A 140 -9.24 -7.48 10.82
CA MET A 140 -8.76 -7.06 9.49
C MET A 140 -7.69 -5.96 9.55
N ALA A 141 -7.69 -5.14 10.61
CA ALA A 141 -6.61 -4.18 10.83
C ALA A 141 -5.28 -4.90 11.09
N LEU A 142 -5.30 -5.94 11.94
CA LEU A 142 -4.13 -6.78 12.19
C LEU A 142 -3.69 -7.53 10.93
N LEU A 143 -4.66 -8.07 10.17
CA LEU A 143 -4.38 -8.76 8.91
C LEU A 143 -3.73 -7.82 7.88
N SER A 144 -4.19 -6.57 7.78
CA SER A 144 -3.60 -5.56 6.89
C SER A 144 -2.14 -5.27 7.24
N ILE A 145 -1.83 -5.12 8.54
CA ILE A 145 -0.45 -4.93 9.02
C ILE A 145 0.40 -6.17 8.75
N LEU A 146 -0.13 -7.36 9.05
CA LEU A 146 0.56 -8.63 8.83
C LEU A 146 0.87 -8.84 7.35
N MET A 147 -0.09 -8.59 6.45
CA MET A 147 0.10 -8.72 5.01
C MET A 147 1.09 -7.68 4.48
N THR A 148 1.09 -6.45 5.01
CA THR A 148 2.11 -5.44 4.67
C THR A 148 3.51 -5.90 5.08
N ALA A 149 3.65 -6.56 6.23
CA ALA A 149 4.92 -7.12 6.66
C ALA A 149 5.34 -8.33 5.80
N LEU A 150 4.42 -9.26 5.54
CA LEU A 150 4.68 -10.45 4.71
C LEU A 150 5.06 -10.08 3.27
N TRP A 151 4.34 -9.14 2.65
CA TRP A 151 4.68 -8.65 1.32
C TRP A 151 5.98 -7.85 1.30
N GLY A 152 6.26 -7.07 2.35
CA GLY A 152 7.56 -6.44 2.54
C GLY A 152 8.69 -7.47 2.57
N ILE A 153 8.55 -8.55 3.33
CA ILE A 153 9.53 -9.65 3.38
C ILE A 153 9.66 -10.33 2.03
N ALA A 154 8.53 -10.67 1.38
CA ALA A 154 8.53 -11.35 0.09
C ALA A 154 9.19 -10.51 -1.01
N LEU A 155 8.85 -9.22 -1.08
CA LEU A 155 9.50 -8.28 -2.00
C LEU A 155 10.99 -8.15 -1.70
N ALA A 156 11.37 -8.04 -0.42
CA ALA A 156 12.78 -7.96 -0.04
C ALA A 156 13.54 -9.22 -0.45
N ALA A 157 12.96 -10.40 -0.23
CA ALA A 157 13.54 -11.68 -0.63
C ALA A 157 13.71 -11.77 -2.14
N VAL A 158 12.69 -11.39 -2.93
CA VAL A 158 12.77 -11.37 -4.40
C VAL A 158 13.83 -10.39 -4.91
N LEU A 159 14.03 -9.27 -4.22
CA LEU A 159 15.06 -8.28 -4.57
C LEU A 159 16.47 -8.68 -4.12
N LEU A 160 16.60 -9.42 -3.01
CA LEU A 160 17.90 -9.91 -2.50
C LEU A 160 18.38 -11.17 -3.23
N LEU A 161 17.46 -12.07 -3.63
CA LEU A 161 17.81 -13.36 -4.24
C LEU A 161 18.76 -13.26 -5.45
N PRO A 162 18.56 -12.33 -6.42
CA PRO A 162 19.47 -12.17 -7.54
C PRO A 162 20.83 -11.60 -7.12
N VAL A 163 20.88 -10.76 -6.08
CA VAL A 163 22.14 -10.22 -5.54
C VAL A 163 22.96 -11.35 -4.90
N LEU A 164 22.30 -12.33 -4.28
CA LEU A 164 22.96 -13.49 -3.67
C LEU A 164 23.38 -14.57 -4.68
N LEU A 165 22.78 -14.59 -5.89
CA LEU A 165 23.03 -15.60 -6.92
C LEU A 165 24.03 -15.13 -8.00
N ILE A 166 24.33 -13.84 -8.05
CA ILE A 166 25.25 -13.24 -9.02
C ILE A 166 26.50 -12.82 -8.23
N ASP A 167 27.58 -13.62 -8.32
CA ASP A 167 28.90 -13.34 -7.72
C ASP A 167 29.63 -12.13 -8.33
N GLU A 168 29.01 -11.48 -9.32
CA GLU A 168 29.52 -10.27 -9.97
C GLU A 168 28.89 -9.03 -9.34
N PRO A 169 29.66 -7.95 -9.10
CA PRO A 169 29.13 -6.68 -8.64
C PRO A 169 28.41 -6.00 -9.80
N VAL A 170 27.26 -6.54 -10.21
CA VAL A 170 26.32 -5.84 -11.09
C VAL A 170 25.63 -4.78 -10.23
N ALA A 171 26.41 -3.75 -9.92
CA ALA A 171 26.07 -2.69 -8.99
C ALA A 171 24.78 -1.97 -9.45
N GLY A 172 23.74 -2.12 -8.65
CA GLY A 172 22.61 -1.20 -8.59
C GLY A 172 21.55 -1.30 -9.69
N THR A 173 21.74 -1.99 -10.82
CA THR A 173 20.72 -2.00 -11.90
C THR A 173 19.70 -3.13 -11.77
N VAL A 174 20.13 -4.33 -11.37
CA VAL A 174 19.26 -5.50 -11.26
C VAL A 174 18.16 -5.33 -10.19
N PRO A 175 18.44 -4.83 -8.97
CA PRO A 175 17.40 -4.59 -7.98
C PRO A 175 16.38 -3.53 -8.43
N ILE A 176 16.84 -2.49 -9.14
CA ILE A 176 15.97 -1.43 -9.68
C ILE A 176 15.03 -2.01 -10.73
N LEU A 177 15.54 -2.80 -11.67
CA LEU A 177 14.73 -3.43 -12.71
C LEU A 177 13.71 -4.40 -12.13
N LEU A 178 14.07 -5.17 -11.11
CA LEU A 178 13.16 -6.09 -10.45
C LEU A 178 12.10 -5.37 -9.62
N ALA A 179 12.47 -4.32 -8.89
CA ALA A 179 11.50 -3.51 -8.15
C ALA A 179 10.52 -2.83 -9.13
N ALA A 180 11.02 -2.30 -10.24
CA ALA A 180 10.19 -1.71 -11.29
C ALA A 180 9.29 -2.76 -11.97
N ALA A 181 9.80 -3.96 -12.26
CA ALA A 181 9.04 -5.06 -12.84
C ALA A 181 7.93 -5.54 -11.88
N ALA A 182 8.25 -5.76 -10.61
CA ALA A 182 7.27 -6.15 -9.59
C ALA A 182 6.19 -5.08 -9.45
N PHE A 183 6.57 -3.81 -9.37
CA PHE A 183 5.63 -2.69 -9.27
C PHE A 183 4.71 -2.60 -10.49
N THR A 184 5.27 -2.69 -11.70
CA THR A 184 4.50 -2.62 -12.94
C THR A 184 3.55 -3.81 -13.14
N ILE A 185 3.98 -5.03 -12.83
CA ILE A 185 3.12 -6.22 -12.85
C ILE A 185 1.96 -6.04 -11.87
N THR A 186 2.25 -5.57 -10.65
CA THR A 186 1.21 -5.36 -9.64
C THR A 186 0.19 -4.32 -10.09
N LEU A 187 0.65 -3.20 -10.68
CA LEU A 187 -0.23 -2.19 -11.28
C LEU A 187 -1.06 -2.73 -12.45
N ALA A 188 -0.50 -3.60 -13.28
CA ALA A 188 -1.20 -4.20 -14.41
C ALA A 188 -2.31 -5.17 -13.97
N LEU A 189 -2.14 -5.84 -12.82
CA LEU A 189 -3.13 -6.76 -12.25
C LEU A 189 -4.24 -6.04 -11.47
N LEU A 190 -3.97 -4.84 -10.95
CA LEU A 190 -4.91 -4.08 -10.13
C LEU A 190 -6.30 -3.88 -10.78
N PRO A 191 -6.45 -3.54 -12.08
CA PRO A 191 -7.75 -3.41 -12.71
C PRO A 191 -8.53 -4.72 -12.82
N ALA A 192 -7.85 -5.87 -12.89
CA ALA A 192 -8.51 -7.17 -12.92
C ALA A 192 -9.08 -7.51 -11.53
N TRP A 193 -8.34 -7.21 -10.47
CA TRP A 193 -8.76 -7.38 -9.08
C TRP A 193 -9.89 -6.43 -8.68
N ILE A 194 -9.82 -5.16 -9.09
CA ILE A 194 -10.93 -4.21 -8.87
C ILE A 194 -12.22 -4.73 -9.52
N ARG A 195 -12.11 -5.30 -10.73
CA ARG A 195 -13.25 -5.92 -11.42
C ARG A 195 -13.76 -7.17 -10.70
N SER A 196 -12.89 -8.00 -10.12
CA SER A 196 -13.38 -9.15 -9.33
C SER A 196 -14.13 -8.71 -8.07
N TRP A 197 -13.63 -7.71 -7.34
CA TRP A 197 -14.32 -7.19 -6.15
C TRP A 197 -15.71 -6.65 -6.46
N SER A 198 -15.88 -5.92 -7.57
CA SER A 198 -17.19 -5.44 -8.00
C SER A 198 -18.16 -6.61 -8.29
N ARG A 199 -17.69 -7.64 -9.01
CA ARG A 199 -18.49 -8.82 -9.35
C ARG A 199 -18.90 -9.61 -8.11
N GLU A 200 -18.00 -9.74 -7.15
CA GLU A 200 -18.28 -10.39 -5.87
C GLU A 200 -19.39 -9.66 -5.11
N ALA A 201 -19.30 -8.34 -4.97
CA ALA A 201 -20.33 -7.53 -4.33
C ALA A 201 -21.71 -7.65 -5.03
N HIS A 202 -21.73 -7.67 -6.36
CA HIS A 202 -22.95 -7.92 -7.13
C HIS A 202 -23.55 -9.31 -6.84
N THR A 203 -22.72 -10.34 -6.87
CA THR A 203 -23.15 -11.73 -6.68
C THR A 203 -23.70 -11.95 -5.27
N GLU A 204 -23.03 -11.41 -4.24
CA GLU A 204 -23.47 -11.52 -2.85
C GLU A 204 -24.84 -10.84 -2.64
N ARG A 205 -25.07 -9.69 -3.31
CA ARG A 205 -26.34 -8.98 -3.24
C ARG A 205 -27.49 -9.73 -3.93
N GLU A 206 -27.24 -10.35 -5.07
CA GLU A 206 -28.24 -11.17 -5.77
C GLU A 206 -28.70 -12.34 -4.89
N LEU A 207 -27.75 -13.05 -4.26
CA LEU A 207 -28.02 -14.15 -3.33
C LEU A 207 -28.86 -13.70 -2.13
N GLU A 208 -28.55 -12.54 -1.52
CA GLU A 208 -29.36 -12.00 -0.43
C GLU A 208 -30.81 -11.71 -0.86
N LEU A 209 -31.00 -11.12 -2.06
CA LEU A 209 -32.32 -10.80 -2.60
C LEU A 209 -33.13 -12.05 -2.94
N GLU A 210 -32.48 -13.11 -3.40
CA GLU A 210 -33.13 -14.41 -3.61
C GLU A 210 -33.55 -15.05 -2.29
N LEU A 211 -32.67 -15.04 -1.29
CA LEU A 211 -32.97 -15.58 0.04
C LEU A 211 -34.15 -14.83 0.69
N GLN A 212 -34.18 -13.50 0.57
CA GLN A 212 -35.29 -12.68 1.06
C GLN A 212 -36.61 -12.95 0.32
N ARG A 213 -36.55 -13.23 -0.99
CA ARG A 213 -37.73 -13.62 -1.77
C ARG A 213 -38.26 -14.98 -1.35
N ALA A 214 -37.39 -15.96 -1.16
CA ALA A 214 -37.75 -17.30 -0.68
C ALA A 214 -38.37 -17.25 0.72
N LEU A 215 -37.85 -16.42 1.62
CA LEU A 215 -38.39 -16.26 2.98
C LEU A 215 -39.75 -15.54 3.03
N LYS A 216 -40.09 -14.72 2.03
CA LYS A 216 -41.38 -14.00 1.96
C LYS A 216 -42.51 -14.83 1.33
N HIS A 217 -42.18 -15.89 0.61
CA HIS A 217 -43.15 -16.78 -0.04
C HIS A 217 -42.83 -18.24 0.34
N PRO A 218 -43.16 -18.67 1.57
CA PRO A 218 -42.97 -20.06 2.02
C PRO A 218 -43.90 -21.04 1.29
#